data_AF-A0A962M4L4-F1
#
_entry.id   AF-A0A962M4L4-F1
#
_cell.length_a   1.000
_cell.length_b   1.000
_cell.length_c   1.000
_cell.angle_alpha   90.00
_cell.angle_beta   90.00
_cell.angle_gamma   90.00
#
_symmetry.space_group_name_H-M   'P 1'
#
loop_
_entity.id
_entity.type
_entity.pdbx_description
1 polymer ?
#
loop_
_entity_poly.entity_id
_entity_poly.type
_entity_poly.pdbx_seq_one_letter_code
_entity_poly.pdbx_strand_id
1 'polypeptide(L)'
;MAIFTRAEETGAGCLDCHAEDDAPIHAIANTAHGALAGGGAESCTACHGASTAHDRRPKKNPPDVSFGPQWPSDPQVRNASCQTCHDSGDQLLWAGSGHQQENLSCDSCHTAHQQKDLVLGKQESEKICLDCHTRVRSELHLPSRHPIAEGKTACTDCHNPHGGLGHAALREVSVNDNCFSCHADKRGPFLWEHPPAAEDCTLCHKPHGSVNEPLLTARGPALCQQCHATAFHPSQPYGSEGLPGGTANQNLLGKNCLNCHSQIHGSNHPSGARLTR
;
A
#
# COMPACT_ATOMS: atom_id res chain seq x y z
N MET A 1 21.67 57.51 4.72
CA MET A 1 22.79 56.65 5.12
C MET A 1 22.27 55.68 6.17
N ALA A 2 21.68 54.57 5.72
CA ALA A 2 21.28 53.47 6.58
C ALA A 2 21.90 52.23 5.91
N ILE A 3 22.91 51.68 6.58
CA ILE A 3 23.71 50.56 6.11
C ILE A 3 22.81 49.33 6.25
N PHE A 4 22.36 48.76 5.14
CA PHE A 4 21.83 47.40 5.11
C PHE A 4 23.00 46.47 5.37
N THR A 5 23.17 46.05 6.62
CA THR A 5 24.02 44.92 6.96
C THR A 5 23.38 43.66 6.39
N ARG A 6 24.05 43.14 5.36
CA ARG A 6 23.82 41.83 4.75
C ARG A 6 23.72 40.81 5.88
N ALA A 7 22.64 40.02 5.89
CA ALA A 7 22.54 38.85 6.75
C ALA A 7 23.81 38.01 6.58
N GLU A 8 24.54 37.82 7.66
CA GLU A 8 25.69 36.92 7.70
C GLU A 8 25.22 35.51 7.35
N GLU A 9 26.03 34.86 6.51
CA GLU A 9 25.77 33.61 5.83
C GLU A 9 25.61 32.44 6.82
N THR A 10 24.38 32.02 7.10
CA THR A 10 24.11 30.74 7.80
C THR A 10 23.94 29.55 6.84
N GLY A 11 24.25 29.74 5.55
CA GLY A 11 24.22 28.72 4.49
C GLY A 11 25.58 28.10 4.13
N ALA A 12 26.70 28.60 4.69
CA ALA A 12 28.06 28.32 4.22
C ALA A 12 28.86 27.30 5.09
N GLY A 13 28.20 26.33 5.73
CA GLY A 13 28.89 25.34 6.58
C GLY A 13 29.18 24.04 5.84
N CYS A 14 28.14 23.24 5.65
CA CYS A 14 28.26 21.91 5.06
C CYS A 14 28.46 21.97 3.54
N LEU A 15 27.80 22.93 2.87
CA LEU A 15 27.84 23.07 1.41
C LEU A 15 29.21 23.54 0.89
N ASP A 16 30.07 24.12 1.72
CA ASP A 16 31.44 24.49 1.34
C ASP A 16 32.29 23.25 0.98
N CYS A 17 32.04 22.14 1.66
CA CYS A 17 32.68 20.84 1.37
C CYS A 17 31.82 19.96 0.45
N HIS A 18 30.53 20.26 0.32
CA HIS A 18 29.57 19.59 -0.54
C HIS A 18 29.08 20.52 -1.66
N ALA A 19 30.02 21.13 -2.39
CA ALA A 19 29.77 22.22 -3.33
C ALA A 19 29.58 21.77 -4.79
N GLU A 20 29.68 20.47 -5.09
CA GLU A 20 29.49 20.00 -6.47
C GLU A 20 28.02 20.15 -6.87
N ASP A 21 27.72 21.11 -7.74
CA ASP A 21 26.36 21.53 -8.12
C ASP A 21 25.44 20.38 -8.61
N ASP A 22 26.02 19.28 -9.11
CA ASP A 22 25.29 18.08 -9.57
C ASP A 22 25.08 17.02 -8.47
N ALA A 23 25.55 17.27 -7.24
CA ALA A 23 25.40 16.35 -6.13
C ALA A 23 23.93 16.32 -5.65
N PRO A 24 23.33 15.12 -5.44
CA PRO A 24 21.95 14.97 -4.96
C PRO A 24 21.61 15.78 -3.70
N ILE A 25 22.62 16.11 -2.90
CA ILE A 25 22.50 16.94 -1.70
C ILE A 25 21.86 18.31 -1.98
N HIS A 26 22.08 18.92 -3.15
CA HIS A 26 21.48 20.22 -3.48
C HIS A 26 19.99 20.11 -3.83
N ALA A 27 19.50 18.93 -4.23
CA ALA A 27 18.10 18.74 -4.58
C ALA A 27 17.17 18.97 -3.37
N ILE A 28 17.64 18.72 -2.14
CA ILE A 28 16.85 18.90 -0.91
C ILE A 28 16.40 20.35 -0.73
N ALA A 29 17.18 21.33 -1.21
CA ALA A 29 16.87 22.76 -1.12
C ALA A 29 15.54 23.11 -1.81
N ASN A 30 15.12 22.30 -2.80
CA ASN A 30 13.87 22.48 -3.53
C ASN A 30 12.70 21.62 -2.98
N THR A 31 12.90 20.98 -1.82
CA THR A 31 11.88 20.16 -1.16
C THR A 31 11.33 20.87 0.07
N ALA A 32 10.29 20.30 0.69
CA ALA A 32 9.79 20.77 1.98
C ALA A 32 10.87 20.76 3.09
N HIS A 33 11.89 19.93 2.95
CA HIS A 33 12.97 19.82 3.93
C HIS A 33 14.05 20.90 3.80
N GLY A 34 14.17 21.56 2.64
CA GLY A 34 15.23 22.54 2.36
C GLY A 34 15.14 23.82 3.19
N ALA A 35 13.96 24.13 3.73
CA ALA A 35 13.70 25.31 4.57
C ALA A 35 13.54 24.98 6.06
N LEU A 36 13.81 23.73 6.47
CA LEU A 36 13.72 23.31 7.87
C LEU A 36 14.60 24.19 8.77
N ALA A 37 14.10 24.52 9.95
CA ALA A 37 14.81 25.32 10.95
C ALA A 37 15.36 26.66 10.43
N GLY A 38 14.77 27.26 9.39
CA GLY A 38 15.25 28.52 8.81
C GLY A 38 16.30 28.34 7.70
N GLY A 39 16.58 27.10 7.29
CA GLY A 39 17.45 26.76 6.17
C GLY A 39 18.94 26.69 6.54
N GLY A 40 19.80 26.58 5.53
CA GLY A 40 21.25 26.53 5.70
C GLY A 40 21.73 25.30 6.49
N ALA A 41 22.82 25.45 7.25
CA ALA A 41 23.45 24.31 7.95
C ALA A 41 22.52 23.66 9.00
N GLU A 42 21.62 24.43 9.61
CA GLU A 42 20.68 23.91 10.61
C GLU A 42 19.73 22.87 10.01
N SER A 43 19.27 23.09 8.77
CA SER A 43 18.45 22.13 8.02
C SER A 43 19.18 20.80 7.80
N CYS A 44 20.48 20.83 7.54
CA CYS A 44 21.30 19.64 7.36
C CYS A 44 21.46 18.88 8.68
N THR A 45 21.78 19.59 9.76
CA THR A 45 22.02 18.99 11.08
C THR A 45 20.76 18.43 11.73
N ALA A 46 19.56 18.86 11.30
CA ALA A 46 18.30 18.28 11.75
C ALA A 46 18.18 16.78 11.40
N CYS A 47 18.71 16.38 10.25
CA CYS A 47 18.69 14.98 9.79
C CYS A 47 20.02 14.27 10.06
N HIS A 48 21.16 14.96 9.88
CA HIS A 48 22.49 14.38 9.96
C HIS A 48 23.14 14.48 11.36
N GLY A 49 22.47 15.12 12.32
CA GLY A 49 23.04 15.46 13.62
C GLY A 49 24.10 16.58 13.52
N ALA A 50 24.70 16.94 14.65
CA ALA A 50 25.66 18.04 14.72
C ALA A 50 26.92 17.79 13.86
N SER A 51 27.29 16.52 13.64
CA SER A 51 28.33 16.07 12.72
C SER A 51 29.69 16.75 12.91
N THR A 52 30.01 17.18 14.14
CA THR A 52 31.23 17.94 14.44
C THR A 52 32.53 17.17 14.17
N ALA A 53 32.52 15.84 14.33
CA ALA A 53 33.66 15.00 14.00
C ALA A 53 33.86 14.86 12.49
N HIS A 54 32.76 14.80 11.74
CA HIS A 54 32.75 14.79 10.27
C HIS A 54 33.29 16.11 9.74
N ASP A 55 32.74 17.24 10.18
CA ASP A 55 33.16 18.59 9.79
C ASP A 55 34.68 18.80 9.94
N ARG A 56 35.27 18.34 11.06
CA ARG A 56 36.72 18.45 11.30
C ARG A 56 37.58 17.52 10.43
N ARG A 57 37.08 16.32 10.07
CA ARG A 57 37.84 15.31 9.31
C ARG A 57 36.89 14.47 8.42
N PRO A 58 36.36 15.05 7.33
CA PRO A 58 35.25 14.45 6.57
C PRO A 58 35.64 13.15 5.85
N LYS A 59 36.93 12.98 5.54
CA LYS A 59 37.46 11.76 4.92
C LYS A 59 37.65 10.58 5.88
N LYS A 60 37.53 10.79 7.20
CA LYS A 60 37.80 9.76 8.22
C LYS A 60 36.61 9.48 9.15
N ASN A 61 35.74 10.46 9.33
CA ASN A 61 34.62 10.36 10.26
C ASN A 61 33.31 10.47 9.48
N PRO A 62 32.32 9.60 9.74
CA PRO A 62 30.98 9.75 9.18
C PRO A 62 30.23 10.91 9.84
N PRO A 63 29.18 11.44 9.19
CA PRO A 63 28.14 12.21 9.86
C PRO A 63 27.55 11.43 11.04
N ASP A 64 26.97 12.12 12.03
CA ASP A 64 26.38 11.44 13.20
C ASP A 64 25.23 10.52 12.77
N VAL A 65 24.44 10.95 11.78
CA VAL A 65 23.47 10.12 11.07
C VAL A 65 23.80 10.11 9.58
N SER A 66 24.12 8.94 9.05
CA SER A 66 24.35 8.73 7.63
C SER A 66 23.32 7.75 7.07
N PHE A 67 22.70 8.13 5.96
CA PHE A 67 21.73 7.29 5.24
C PHE A 67 22.39 6.38 4.20
N GLY A 68 23.71 6.45 4.07
CA GLY A 68 24.48 5.67 3.11
C GLY A 68 24.59 6.34 1.73
N PRO A 69 25.15 5.63 0.74
CA PRO A 69 25.65 4.25 0.82
C PRO A 69 26.93 4.12 1.66
N GLN A 70 27.64 5.21 1.92
CA GLN A 70 28.85 5.20 2.73
C GLN A 70 28.56 5.39 4.23
N TRP A 71 29.14 4.53 5.05
CA TRP A 71 29.01 4.54 6.51
C TRP A 71 27.55 4.62 7.01
N PRO A 72 26.62 3.80 6.51
CA PRO A 72 25.23 3.90 6.92
C PRO A 72 25.10 3.67 8.43
N SER A 73 24.38 4.57 9.09
CA SER A 73 23.98 4.38 10.47
C SER A 73 22.97 3.24 10.58
N ASP A 74 22.83 2.72 11.79
CA ASP A 74 21.83 1.71 12.12
C ASP A 74 20.41 2.16 11.67
N PRO A 75 19.56 1.28 11.10
CA PRO A 75 18.23 1.65 10.59
C PRO A 75 17.36 2.39 11.61
N GLN A 76 17.45 2.03 12.88
CA GLN A 76 16.67 2.64 13.95
C GLN A 76 17.14 4.08 14.20
N VAL A 77 18.45 4.36 14.12
CA VAL A 77 19.00 5.71 14.20
C VAL A 77 18.55 6.56 12.99
N ARG A 78 18.55 5.98 11.79
CA ARG A 78 18.06 6.66 10.58
C ARG A 78 16.57 6.97 10.69
N ASN A 79 15.75 6.02 11.15
CA ASN A 79 14.31 6.22 11.37
C ASN A 79 14.02 7.28 12.43
N ALA A 80 14.77 7.28 13.53
CA ALA A 80 14.61 8.24 14.60
C ALA A 80 14.79 9.68 14.09
N SER A 81 15.73 9.92 13.16
CA SER A 81 15.94 11.26 12.58
C SER A 81 14.70 11.80 11.84
N CYS A 82 13.87 10.92 11.27
CA CYS A 82 12.62 11.30 10.62
C CYS A 82 11.49 11.43 11.65
N GLN A 83 11.43 10.50 12.59
CA GLN A 83 10.34 10.36 13.57
C GLN A 83 10.32 11.44 14.64
N THR A 84 11.42 12.17 14.86
CA THR A 84 11.38 13.38 15.70
C THR A 84 10.37 14.41 15.20
N CYS A 85 10.05 14.38 13.89
CA CYS A 85 9.07 15.26 13.25
C CYS A 85 7.89 14.48 12.64
N HIS A 86 8.10 13.24 12.19
CA HIS A 86 7.11 12.40 11.51
C HIS A 86 6.69 11.18 12.36
N ASP A 87 6.03 11.44 13.49
CA ASP A 87 5.52 10.43 14.43
C ASP A 87 3.98 10.36 14.49
N SER A 88 3.28 11.10 13.63
CA SER A 88 1.83 11.27 13.67
C SER A 88 1.17 10.89 12.35
N GLY A 89 -0.17 10.94 12.30
CA GLY A 89 -0.94 10.66 11.09
C GLY A 89 -0.74 9.21 10.61
N ASP A 90 -0.41 9.05 9.32
CA ASP A 90 -0.17 7.73 8.72
C ASP A 90 1.06 7.03 9.36
N GLN A 91 2.01 7.75 9.95
CA GLN A 91 3.22 7.17 10.56
C GLN A 91 3.02 6.68 12.01
N LEU A 92 1.85 6.96 12.61
CA LEU A 92 1.59 6.70 14.03
C LEU A 92 1.86 5.24 14.45
N LEU A 93 1.61 4.28 13.56
CA LEU A 93 1.74 2.85 13.83
C LEU A 93 3.02 2.23 13.27
N TRP A 94 4.03 3.07 12.97
CA TRP A 94 5.33 2.59 12.50
C TRP A 94 5.98 1.64 13.48
N ALA A 95 5.95 1.99 14.76
CA ALA A 95 6.43 1.14 15.83
C ALA A 95 5.54 -0.11 15.93
N GLY A 96 6.11 -1.27 15.67
CA GLY A 96 5.41 -2.56 15.56
C GLY A 96 4.93 -2.90 14.16
N SER A 97 5.13 -2.03 13.15
CA SER A 97 4.78 -2.36 11.76
C SER A 97 5.67 -3.49 11.21
N GLY A 98 5.17 -4.20 10.19
CA GLY A 98 5.95 -5.24 9.52
C GLY A 98 7.25 -4.68 8.92
N HIS A 99 7.21 -3.51 8.29
CA HIS A 99 8.41 -2.89 7.71
C HIS A 99 9.46 -2.53 8.77
N GLN A 100 9.05 -2.00 9.93
CA GLN A 100 9.99 -1.76 11.02
C GLN A 100 10.60 -3.06 11.55
N GLN A 101 9.79 -4.12 11.70
CA GLN A 101 10.26 -5.43 12.19
C GLN A 101 11.27 -6.07 11.23
N GLU A 102 11.14 -5.82 9.94
CA GLU A 102 12.10 -6.23 8.90
C GLU A 102 13.32 -5.30 8.77
N ASN A 103 13.55 -4.42 9.76
CA ASN A 103 14.66 -3.44 9.80
C ASN A 103 14.72 -2.50 8.58
N LEU A 104 13.58 -2.23 7.94
CA LEU A 104 13.52 -1.19 6.91
C LEU A 104 13.61 0.19 7.54
N SER A 105 14.25 1.09 6.80
CA SER A 105 14.31 2.50 7.17
C SER A 105 13.48 3.38 6.24
N CYS A 106 13.08 4.57 6.69
CA CYS A 106 12.33 5.53 5.89
C CYS A 106 13.01 5.80 4.55
N ASP A 107 14.35 5.90 4.56
CA ASP A 107 15.19 6.14 3.40
C ASP A 107 15.34 4.94 2.44
N SER A 108 14.81 3.77 2.83
CA SER A 108 14.74 2.60 1.94
C SER A 108 13.65 2.77 0.87
N CYS A 109 12.67 3.64 1.13
CA CYS A 109 11.61 3.98 0.18
C CYS A 109 11.70 5.45 -0.23
N HIS A 110 11.73 6.35 0.76
CA HIS A 110 11.73 7.79 0.54
C HIS A 110 13.15 8.29 0.28
N THR A 111 13.32 9.24 -0.64
CA THR A 111 14.60 9.93 -0.81
C THR A 111 14.38 11.42 -0.59
N ALA A 112 15.08 12.00 0.38
CA ALA A 112 15.01 13.45 0.66
C ALA A 112 15.90 14.28 -0.28
N HIS A 113 16.97 13.68 -0.80
CA HIS A 113 17.90 14.27 -1.76
C HIS A 113 17.43 14.14 -3.23
N GLN A 114 16.11 14.26 -3.45
CA GLN A 114 15.52 14.36 -4.77
C GLN A 114 14.37 15.36 -4.74
N GLN A 115 14.17 16.09 -5.83
CA GLN A 115 13.12 17.12 -5.89
C GLN A 115 11.71 16.54 -5.72
N LYS A 116 11.46 15.36 -6.29
CA LYS A 116 10.18 14.66 -6.20
C LYS A 116 10.39 13.31 -5.54
N ASP A 117 9.64 13.05 -4.49
CA ASP A 117 9.59 11.73 -3.89
C ASP A 117 8.76 10.75 -4.73
N LEU A 118 9.44 9.73 -5.27
CA LEU A 118 8.82 8.72 -6.13
C LEU A 118 7.79 7.86 -5.39
N VAL A 119 7.92 7.67 -4.07
CA VAL A 119 6.96 6.89 -3.27
C VAL A 119 5.60 7.57 -3.18
N LEU A 120 5.54 8.89 -3.37
CA LEU A 120 4.28 9.64 -3.34
C LEU A 120 3.49 9.51 -4.65
N GLY A 121 4.12 9.00 -5.72
CA GLY A 121 3.47 8.75 -7.01
C GLY A 121 2.79 7.38 -7.07
N LYS A 122 1.56 7.31 -7.61
CA LYS A 122 0.80 6.05 -7.70
C LYS A 122 1.52 4.97 -8.52
N GLN A 123 2.05 5.33 -9.68
CA GLN A 123 2.75 4.37 -10.56
C GLN A 123 4.20 4.17 -10.12
N GLU A 124 4.86 5.25 -9.68
CA GLU A 124 6.26 5.21 -9.29
C GLU A 124 6.48 4.39 -8.00
N SER A 125 5.53 4.43 -7.06
CA SER A 125 5.56 3.64 -5.82
C SER A 125 5.34 2.13 -6.06
N GLU A 126 4.60 1.74 -7.09
CA GLU A 126 4.31 0.34 -7.39
C GLU A 126 5.62 -0.47 -7.50
N LYS A 127 6.59 0.04 -8.26
CA LYS A 127 7.87 -0.66 -8.44
C LYS A 127 8.57 -0.88 -7.11
N ILE A 128 8.60 0.14 -6.25
CA ILE A 128 9.27 0.11 -4.94
C ILE A 128 8.66 -1.00 -4.06
N CYS A 129 7.34 -1.05 -3.97
CA CYS A 129 6.65 -2.10 -3.21
C CYS A 129 6.93 -3.49 -3.80
N LEU A 130 6.81 -3.62 -5.12
CA LEU A 130 6.90 -4.91 -5.79
C LEU A 130 8.32 -5.48 -5.88
N ASP A 131 9.35 -4.67 -5.65
CA ASP A 131 10.74 -5.14 -5.59
C ASP A 131 10.95 -6.15 -4.45
N CYS A 132 10.24 -5.98 -3.34
CA CYS A 132 10.21 -6.95 -2.23
C CYS A 132 8.95 -7.84 -2.26
N HIS A 133 7.77 -7.28 -2.55
CA HIS A 133 6.49 -8.02 -2.57
C HIS A 133 6.27 -8.80 -3.87
N THR A 134 7.21 -9.69 -4.19
CA THR A 134 7.27 -10.46 -5.44
C THR A 134 6.07 -11.38 -5.67
N ARG A 135 5.43 -11.86 -4.61
CA ARG A 135 4.18 -12.61 -4.72
C ARG A 135 3.02 -11.72 -5.20
N VAL A 136 2.88 -10.52 -4.65
CA VAL A 136 1.85 -9.59 -5.11
C VAL A 136 2.12 -9.19 -6.56
N ARG A 137 3.41 -9.00 -6.91
CA ARG A 137 3.82 -8.75 -8.30
C ARG A 137 3.27 -9.82 -9.24
N SER A 138 3.36 -11.11 -8.89
CA SER A 138 2.82 -12.18 -9.74
C SER A 138 1.29 -12.24 -9.75
N GLU A 139 0.64 -11.99 -8.60
CA GLU A 139 -0.83 -11.91 -8.51
C GLU A 139 -1.39 -10.77 -9.38
N LEU A 140 -0.71 -9.63 -9.44
CA LEU A 140 -1.04 -8.52 -10.34
C LEU A 140 -0.78 -8.82 -11.82
N HIS A 141 -0.26 -10.00 -12.19
CA HIS A 141 -0.19 -10.43 -13.59
C HIS A 141 -1.32 -11.42 -13.96
N LEU A 142 -2.17 -11.80 -13.01
CA LEU A 142 -3.31 -12.68 -13.24
C LEU A 142 -4.42 -11.97 -14.04
N PRO A 143 -5.29 -12.73 -14.74
CA PRO A 143 -6.28 -12.17 -15.66
C PRO A 143 -7.37 -11.36 -14.96
N SER A 144 -7.74 -11.71 -13.72
CA SER A 144 -8.63 -10.92 -12.90
C SER A 144 -7.82 -10.32 -11.76
N ARG A 145 -7.83 -8.99 -11.62
CA ARG A 145 -7.04 -8.22 -10.64
C ARG A 145 -7.62 -6.82 -10.46
N HIS A 146 -7.29 -6.16 -9.35
CA HIS A 146 -7.46 -4.71 -9.27
C HIS A 146 -6.51 -4.01 -10.26
N PRO A 147 -6.90 -2.86 -10.84
CA PRO A 147 -6.15 -2.23 -11.92
C PRO A 147 -4.95 -1.40 -11.43
N ILE A 148 -4.08 -2.04 -10.63
CA ILE A 148 -2.86 -1.43 -10.04
C ILE A 148 -1.80 -1.24 -11.12
N ALA A 149 -1.53 -2.28 -11.93
CA ALA A 149 -0.55 -2.24 -13.02
C ALA A 149 -0.94 -1.21 -14.11
N GLU A 150 -2.23 -0.90 -14.23
CA GLU A 150 -2.77 0.12 -15.12
C GLU A 150 -2.77 1.52 -14.48
N GLY A 151 -2.30 1.66 -13.24
CA GLY A 151 -2.20 2.92 -12.49
C GLY A 151 -3.53 3.55 -12.10
N LYS A 152 -4.64 2.81 -12.15
CA LYS A 152 -5.97 3.33 -11.79
C LYS A 152 -6.24 3.30 -10.29
N THR A 153 -5.51 2.46 -9.57
CA THR A 153 -5.45 2.38 -8.11
C THR A 153 -4.02 2.06 -7.70
N ALA A 154 -3.66 2.27 -6.44
CA ALA A 154 -2.32 2.06 -5.90
C ALA A 154 -2.37 1.17 -4.66
N CYS A 155 -1.23 0.58 -4.30
CA CYS A 155 -1.10 -0.20 -3.06
C CYS A 155 -1.54 0.61 -1.84
N THR A 156 -1.23 1.90 -1.83
CA THR A 156 -1.51 2.85 -0.75
C THR A 156 -2.98 3.30 -0.65
N ASP A 157 -3.80 2.99 -1.67
CA ASP A 157 -5.24 3.19 -1.60
C ASP A 157 -5.90 2.16 -0.65
N CYS A 158 -5.24 1.01 -0.39
CA CYS A 158 -5.70 -0.02 0.55
C CYS A 158 -4.80 -0.18 1.78
N HIS A 159 -3.49 -0.08 1.61
CA HIS A 159 -2.51 -0.33 2.67
C HIS A 159 -1.88 0.98 3.18
N ASN A 160 -1.54 1.00 4.45
CA ASN A 160 -0.62 1.98 5.00
C ASN A 160 0.77 1.34 5.17
N PRO A 161 1.77 1.69 4.35
CA PRO A 161 3.11 1.11 4.43
C PRO A 161 3.84 1.46 5.73
N HIS A 162 3.35 2.43 6.51
CA HIS A 162 3.90 2.77 7.81
C HIS A 162 3.24 1.97 8.95
N GLY A 163 2.35 1.02 8.67
CA GLY A 163 1.55 0.33 9.67
C GLY A 163 0.10 0.82 9.64
N GLY A 164 -0.79 -0.07 9.24
CA GLY A 164 -2.24 0.18 9.23
C GLY A 164 -2.92 -0.31 10.50
N LEU A 165 -4.12 0.20 10.76
CA LEU A 165 -4.97 -0.23 11.87
C LEU A 165 -5.51 -1.64 11.66
N GLY A 166 -5.79 -2.00 10.41
CA GLY A 166 -6.32 -3.30 10.04
C GLY A 166 -5.25 -4.38 9.89
N HIS A 167 -5.72 -5.63 9.84
CA HIS A 167 -4.87 -6.77 9.49
C HIS A 167 -4.12 -6.51 8.17
N ALA A 168 -2.89 -7.02 8.05
CA ALA A 168 -2.03 -6.81 6.88
C ALA A 168 -1.80 -5.31 6.54
N ALA A 169 -1.79 -4.46 7.56
CA ALA A 169 -1.57 -3.02 7.44
C ALA A 169 -2.59 -2.31 6.52
N LEU A 170 -3.85 -2.76 6.52
CA LEU A 170 -4.93 -2.05 5.83
C LEU A 170 -5.20 -0.69 6.48
N ARG A 171 -5.65 0.27 5.66
CA ARG A 171 -6.01 1.62 6.12
C ARG A 171 -7.18 1.59 7.08
N GLU A 172 -8.21 0.83 6.73
CA GLU A 172 -9.38 0.63 7.59
C GLU A 172 -9.17 -0.52 8.57
N VAL A 173 -9.93 -0.50 9.67
CA VAL A 173 -9.85 -1.51 10.73
C VAL A 173 -10.28 -2.90 10.24
N SER A 174 -11.28 -2.95 9.36
CA SER A 174 -11.80 -4.19 8.79
C SER A 174 -11.52 -4.27 7.29
N VAL A 175 -11.40 -5.49 6.77
CA VAL A 175 -11.28 -5.77 5.34
C VAL A 175 -12.47 -5.18 4.58
N ASN A 176 -13.68 -5.36 5.11
CA ASN A 176 -14.91 -4.91 4.47
C ASN A 176 -14.99 -3.39 4.37
N ASP A 177 -14.67 -2.66 5.44
CA ASP A 177 -14.65 -1.19 5.39
C ASP A 177 -13.61 -0.68 4.38
N ASN A 178 -12.45 -1.35 4.30
CA ASN A 178 -11.45 -1.02 3.30
C ASN A 178 -12.01 -1.23 1.87
N CYS A 179 -12.73 -2.32 1.63
CA CYS A 179 -13.41 -2.55 0.35
C CYS A 179 -14.52 -1.52 0.07
N PHE A 180 -15.30 -1.14 1.08
CA PHE A 180 -16.43 -0.21 0.95
C PHE A 180 -16.00 1.23 0.67
N SER A 181 -14.74 1.60 0.89
CA SER A 181 -14.17 2.88 0.44
C SER A 181 -14.38 3.12 -1.06
N CYS A 182 -14.37 2.04 -1.86
CA CYS A 182 -14.64 2.07 -3.30
C CYS A 182 -15.95 1.34 -3.68
N HIS A 183 -16.24 0.21 -3.03
CA HIS A 183 -17.40 -0.64 -3.31
C HIS A 183 -18.57 -0.35 -2.36
N ALA A 184 -18.94 0.93 -2.25
CA ALA A 184 -19.99 1.38 -1.33
C ALA A 184 -21.36 0.73 -1.61
N ASP A 185 -21.60 0.30 -2.85
CA ASP A 185 -22.83 -0.40 -3.25
C ASP A 185 -22.97 -1.80 -2.62
N LYS A 186 -21.87 -2.34 -2.08
CA LYS A 186 -21.84 -3.63 -1.37
C LYS A 186 -21.99 -3.47 0.14
N ARG A 187 -22.03 -2.24 0.64
CA ARG A 187 -22.18 -1.96 2.06
C ARG A 187 -23.62 -2.16 2.50
N GLY A 188 -23.83 -3.02 3.50
CA GLY A 188 -25.12 -3.22 4.15
C GLY A 188 -25.54 -2.05 5.06
N PRO A 189 -26.63 -2.22 5.83
CA PRO A 189 -27.37 -3.46 5.98
C PRO A 189 -28.29 -3.75 4.80
N PHE A 190 -28.28 -4.99 4.32
CA PHE A 190 -29.31 -5.48 3.40
C PHE A 190 -30.45 -6.15 4.19
N LEU A 191 -31.66 -6.17 3.64
CA LEU A 191 -32.77 -6.94 4.24
C LEU A 191 -32.45 -8.44 4.30
N TRP A 192 -31.81 -8.95 3.24
CA TRP A 192 -31.34 -10.32 3.11
C TRP A 192 -29.85 -10.29 2.81
N GLU A 193 -29.03 -10.34 3.85
CA GLU A 193 -27.58 -10.42 3.69
C GLU A 193 -27.14 -11.82 3.26
N HIS A 194 -26.10 -11.88 2.45
CA HIS A 194 -25.36 -13.11 2.26
C HIS A 194 -24.27 -13.15 3.35
N PRO A 195 -24.36 -14.03 4.35
CA PRO A 195 -23.50 -13.97 5.54
C PRO A 195 -21.99 -13.81 5.23
N PRO A 196 -21.37 -14.59 4.32
CA PRO A 196 -19.95 -14.42 4.06
C PRO A 196 -19.60 -13.06 3.45
N ALA A 197 -20.52 -12.41 2.71
CA ALA A 197 -20.28 -11.08 2.16
C ALA A 197 -20.34 -9.98 3.24
N ALA A 198 -21.19 -10.16 4.26
CA ALA A 198 -21.26 -9.24 5.40
C ALA A 198 -20.09 -9.41 6.37
N GLU A 199 -19.56 -10.63 6.49
CA GLU A 199 -18.46 -10.98 7.40
C GLU A 199 -17.08 -10.56 6.86
N ASP A 200 -16.68 -11.08 5.69
CA ASP A 200 -15.35 -10.83 5.12
C ASP A 200 -15.34 -11.09 3.60
N CYS A 201 -15.08 -10.03 2.83
CA CYS A 201 -15.00 -10.06 1.36
C CYS A 201 -14.00 -11.12 0.85
N THR A 202 -12.94 -11.41 1.61
CA THR A 202 -11.85 -12.32 1.23
C THR A 202 -12.18 -13.80 1.35
N LEU A 203 -13.32 -14.14 1.94
CA LEU A 203 -13.85 -15.51 1.91
C LEU A 203 -14.11 -15.97 0.47
N CYS A 204 -14.52 -15.04 -0.39
CA CYS A 204 -14.79 -15.31 -1.80
C CYS A 204 -13.78 -14.63 -2.74
N HIS A 205 -13.21 -13.49 -2.38
CA HIS A 205 -12.33 -12.70 -3.25
C HIS A 205 -10.85 -12.76 -2.85
N LYS A 206 -9.97 -12.69 -3.86
CA LYS A 206 -8.53 -12.48 -3.73
C LYS A 206 -8.23 -11.04 -4.15
N PRO A 207 -7.90 -10.11 -3.23
CA PRO A 207 -7.84 -8.69 -3.55
C PRO A 207 -6.73 -8.31 -4.54
N HIS A 208 -5.64 -9.07 -4.65
CA HIS A 208 -4.58 -8.73 -5.60
C HIS A 208 -4.80 -9.33 -6.98
N GLY A 209 -5.21 -10.60 -7.05
CA GLY A 209 -5.42 -11.26 -8.33
C GLY A 209 -5.91 -12.70 -8.22
N SER A 210 -6.62 -13.15 -9.26
CA SER A 210 -7.07 -14.52 -9.42
C SER A 210 -7.15 -14.93 -10.88
N VAL A 211 -7.00 -16.23 -11.12
CA VAL A 211 -7.33 -16.86 -12.40
C VAL A 211 -8.85 -16.96 -12.63
N ASN A 212 -9.65 -16.79 -11.57
CA ASN A 212 -11.12 -16.85 -11.63
C ASN A 212 -11.70 -15.44 -11.55
N GLU A 213 -12.57 -15.08 -12.49
CA GLU A 213 -13.25 -13.77 -12.48
C GLU A 213 -14.57 -13.80 -11.69
N PRO A 214 -14.94 -12.71 -10.96
CA PRO A 214 -14.13 -11.53 -10.65
C PRO A 214 -13.34 -11.73 -9.35
N LEU A 215 -12.02 -11.92 -9.45
CA LEU A 215 -11.12 -12.10 -8.31
C LEU A 215 -11.46 -13.29 -7.39
N LEU A 216 -12.12 -14.35 -7.87
CA LEU A 216 -12.66 -15.38 -6.98
C LEU A 216 -11.60 -16.38 -6.49
N THR A 217 -11.71 -16.84 -5.25
CA THR A 217 -10.85 -17.90 -4.68
C THR A 217 -11.02 -19.23 -5.41
N ALA A 218 -12.23 -19.51 -5.90
CA ALA A 218 -12.58 -20.63 -6.76
C ALA A 218 -13.63 -20.21 -7.80
N ARG A 219 -13.71 -20.91 -8.93
CA ARG A 219 -14.80 -20.71 -9.90
C ARG A 219 -16.12 -21.30 -9.38
N GLY A 220 -17.24 -20.68 -9.76
CA GLY A 220 -18.54 -21.34 -9.63
C GLY A 220 -18.66 -22.53 -10.59
N PRO A 221 -19.48 -23.55 -10.27
CA PRO A 221 -20.33 -23.68 -9.08
C PRO A 221 -19.59 -24.14 -7.81
N ALA A 222 -18.33 -24.58 -7.94
CA ALA A 222 -17.58 -25.17 -6.83
C ALA A 222 -17.41 -24.23 -5.63
N LEU A 223 -17.24 -22.92 -5.86
CA LEU A 223 -17.19 -21.92 -4.79
C LEU A 223 -18.45 -21.96 -3.90
N CYS A 224 -19.63 -21.98 -4.51
CA CYS A 224 -20.90 -22.00 -3.79
C CYS A 224 -21.10 -23.32 -3.02
N GLN A 225 -20.66 -24.43 -3.61
CA GLN A 225 -20.78 -25.77 -3.02
C GLN A 225 -19.88 -25.99 -1.81
N GLN A 226 -18.93 -25.09 -1.52
CA GLN A 226 -18.14 -25.15 -0.29
C GLN A 226 -18.98 -24.90 0.96
N CYS A 227 -20.08 -24.15 0.84
CA CYS A 227 -20.99 -23.83 1.95
C CYS A 227 -22.41 -24.37 1.72
N HIS A 228 -22.88 -24.42 0.48
CA HIS A 228 -24.24 -24.88 0.18
C HIS A 228 -24.28 -26.39 -0.08
N ALA A 229 -24.63 -27.14 0.96
CA ALA A 229 -24.69 -28.61 0.95
C ALA A 229 -26.12 -29.20 1.06
N THR A 230 -27.17 -28.41 0.78
CA THR A 230 -28.57 -28.88 0.83
C THR A 230 -28.83 -29.98 -0.19
N ALA A 231 -29.66 -30.97 0.15
CA ALA A 231 -30.03 -32.07 -0.75
C ALA A 231 -30.57 -31.57 -2.09
N PHE A 232 -30.26 -32.30 -3.17
CA PHE A 232 -30.55 -31.94 -4.56
C PHE A 232 -29.77 -30.70 -5.03
N HIS A 233 -30.45 -29.68 -5.54
CA HIS A 233 -29.84 -28.40 -5.86
C HIS A 233 -29.53 -27.65 -4.54
N PRO A 234 -28.26 -27.24 -4.29
CA PRO A 234 -27.16 -27.13 -5.26
C PRO A 234 -26.09 -28.23 -5.20
N SER A 235 -26.24 -29.24 -4.35
CA SER A 235 -25.20 -30.24 -4.00
C SER A 235 -25.09 -31.43 -4.95
N GLN A 236 -25.47 -31.27 -6.22
CA GLN A 236 -25.22 -32.30 -7.23
C GLN A 236 -23.79 -32.19 -7.77
N PRO A 237 -23.12 -33.32 -8.07
CA PRO A 237 -21.83 -33.28 -8.77
C PRO A 237 -22.02 -32.72 -10.18
N TYR A 238 -21.19 -31.76 -10.55
CA TYR A 238 -21.19 -31.16 -11.89
C TYR A 238 -19.92 -31.58 -12.63
N GLY A 239 -20.08 -32.46 -13.62
CA GLY A 239 -19.01 -32.98 -14.46
C GLY A 239 -19.02 -32.42 -15.89
N SER A 240 -18.08 -32.88 -16.71
CA SER A 240 -17.95 -32.45 -18.11
C SER A 240 -19.15 -32.81 -18.98
N GLU A 241 -20.00 -33.75 -18.55
CA GLU A 241 -21.23 -34.15 -19.23
C GLU A 241 -22.23 -32.99 -19.33
N GLY A 242 -22.11 -32.00 -18.44
CA GLY A 242 -22.95 -30.80 -18.42
C GLY A 242 -22.47 -29.64 -19.30
N LEU A 243 -21.37 -29.82 -20.04
CA LEU A 243 -20.79 -28.81 -20.94
C LEU A 243 -21.39 -28.90 -22.37
N PRO A 244 -21.19 -27.88 -23.23
CA PRO A 244 -21.68 -27.90 -24.61
C PRO A 244 -21.10 -29.11 -25.36
N GLY A 245 -21.97 -29.91 -25.99
CA GLY A 245 -21.63 -31.21 -26.58
C GLY A 245 -22.15 -32.41 -25.77
N GLY A 246 -22.53 -32.19 -24.51
CA GLY A 246 -23.31 -33.12 -23.67
C GLY A 246 -24.74 -32.62 -23.42
N THR A 247 -25.29 -32.90 -22.23
CA THR A 247 -26.57 -32.34 -21.80
C THR A 247 -26.32 -31.04 -21.06
N ALA A 248 -26.42 -29.91 -21.78
CA ALA A 248 -26.14 -28.57 -21.27
C ALA A 248 -26.79 -28.31 -19.89
N ASN A 249 -25.95 -28.05 -18.88
CA ASN A 249 -26.40 -27.77 -17.52
C ASN A 249 -26.22 -26.29 -17.18
N GLN A 250 -27.33 -25.62 -16.87
CA GLN A 250 -27.39 -24.19 -16.54
C GLN A 250 -26.50 -23.82 -15.35
N ASN A 251 -26.22 -24.78 -14.45
CA ASN A 251 -25.39 -24.59 -13.26
C ASN A 251 -23.88 -24.65 -13.59
N LEU A 252 -23.51 -25.06 -14.81
CA LEU A 252 -22.14 -25.04 -15.33
C LEU A 252 -21.93 -23.96 -16.39
N LEU A 253 -22.99 -23.57 -17.10
CA LEU A 253 -22.93 -22.65 -18.23
C LEU A 253 -23.18 -21.20 -17.81
N GLY A 254 -22.69 -20.25 -18.61
CA GLY A 254 -22.87 -18.83 -18.38
C GLY A 254 -22.33 -18.41 -17.01
N LYS A 255 -23.16 -17.76 -16.18
CA LYS A 255 -22.79 -17.38 -14.81
C LYS A 255 -23.10 -18.45 -13.77
N ASN A 256 -23.23 -19.72 -14.16
CA ASN A 256 -23.53 -20.86 -13.28
C ASN A 256 -24.74 -20.62 -12.35
N CYS A 257 -24.57 -20.71 -11.03
CA CYS A 257 -25.56 -20.42 -10.00
C CYS A 257 -26.11 -18.99 -10.11
N LEU A 258 -25.27 -18.03 -10.54
CA LEU A 258 -25.65 -16.61 -10.65
C LEU A 258 -26.59 -16.32 -11.81
N ASN A 259 -26.85 -17.29 -12.70
CA ASN A 259 -27.91 -17.17 -13.70
C ASN A 259 -29.29 -16.99 -13.02
N CYS A 260 -29.47 -17.56 -11.82
CA CYS A 260 -30.69 -17.46 -11.03
C CYS A 260 -30.48 -16.66 -9.72
N HIS A 261 -29.32 -16.80 -9.09
CA HIS A 261 -28.95 -16.19 -7.81
C HIS A 261 -28.06 -14.96 -8.03
N SER A 262 -28.61 -13.90 -8.61
CA SER A 262 -27.84 -12.73 -9.05
C SER A 262 -27.37 -11.81 -7.92
N GLN A 263 -28.03 -11.84 -6.75
CA GLN A 263 -27.82 -10.90 -5.64
C GLN A 263 -26.89 -11.48 -4.54
N ILE A 264 -25.77 -12.08 -4.91
CA ILE A 264 -24.84 -12.78 -3.98
C ILE A 264 -24.17 -11.89 -2.91
N HIS A 265 -24.29 -10.57 -3.00
CA HIS A 265 -23.78 -9.65 -1.99
C HIS A 265 -24.87 -9.18 -1.01
N GLY A 266 -26.11 -9.62 -1.20
CA GLY A 266 -27.27 -9.22 -0.41
C GLY A 266 -28.39 -8.64 -1.27
N SER A 267 -29.62 -8.68 -0.75
CA SER A 267 -30.82 -8.17 -1.43
C SER A 267 -31.70 -7.38 -0.47
N ASN A 268 -32.26 -6.27 -0.96
CA ASN A 268 -33.29 -5.48 -0.27
C ASN A 268 -34.72 -5.81 -0.72
N HIS A 269 -34.89 -6.77 -1.62
CA HIS A 269 -36.22 -7.16 -2.08
C HIS A 269 -36.95 -7.98 -1.00
N PRO A 270 -38.25 -7.76 -0.73
CA PRO A 270 -38.99 -8.53 0.29
C PRO A 270 -38.92 -10.05 0.10
N SER A 271 -38.94 -10.50 -1.16
CA SER A 271 -38.73 -11.91 -1.55
C SER A 271 -37.29 -12.26 -1.93
N GLY A 272 -36.31 -11.58 -1.35
CA GLY A 272 -34.88 -11.69 -1.66
C GLY A 272 -34.10 -12.72 -0.84
N ALA A 273 -34.75 -13.48 0.06
CA ALA A 273 -34.09 -14.42 0.96
C ALA A 273 -33.23 -15.51 0.27
N ARG A 274 -33.47 -15.77 -1.02
CA ARG A 274 -32.67 -16.69 -1.85
C ARG A 274 -31.72 -15.98 -2.81
N LEU A 275 -31.54 -14.66 -2.69
CA LEU A 275 -30.61 -13.85 -3.48
C LEU A 275 -30.91 -13.88 -5.00
N THR A 276 -32.18 -14.04 -5.38
CA THR A 276 -32.58 -14.13 -6.80
C THR A 276 -32.93 -12.78 -7.43
N ARG A 277 -33.25 -11.78 -6.60
CA ARG A 277 -33.66 -10.42 -6.98
C ARG A 277 -33.52 -9.49 -5.78
#